data_AF-A0A358HUQ9-F1
#
_entry.id   AF-A0A358HUQ9-F1
#
_cell.length_a   1.000
_cell.length_b   1.000
_cell.length_c   1.000
_cell.angle_alpha   90.00
_cell.angle_beta   90.00
_cell.angle_gamma   90.00
#
_symmetry.space_group_name_H-M   'P 1'
#
loop_
_entity.id
_entity.type
_entity.pdbx_description
1 polymer ?
#
loop_
_entity_poly.entity_id
_entity_poly.type
_entity_poly.pdbx_seq_one_letter_code
_entity_poly.pdbx_strand_id
1 'polypeptide(L)'
;VAATGTGMVMAGEMMVFGRLARGEVFTTGLARDAWDVSIDGRPIWRDALHLEGDVLRILDHAAAFDGARAAATAILVGHGAEDQLDNARVCLTQVCDGLDDVAVLCAATAMKGIVIVRFMARDPMKLRRVYGAWWKQFRHKTRGLPERLPRLWEI
;
A
#
# COMPACT_ATOMS: atom_id res chain seq x y z
N VAL A 1 -8.85 10.67 -3.87
CA VAL A 1 -7.71 11.51 -3.43
C VAL A 1 -7.50 12.64 -4.43
N ALA A 2 -7.39 13.89 -3.99
CA ALA A 2 -7.17 15.02 -4.88
C ALA A 2 -6.04 15.92 -4.39
N ALA A 3 -5.17 16.34 -5.30
CA ALA A 3 -4.17 17.38 -5.08
C ALA A 3 -4.48 18.59 -5.98
N THR A 4 -4.06 19.77 -5.55
CA THR A 4 -4.29 21.04 -6.26
C THR A 4 -3.06 21.94 -6.19
N GLY A 5 -2.72 22.60 -7.29
CA GLY A 5 -1.54 23.45 -7.39
C GLY A 5 -0.27 22.71 -6.99
N THR A 6 0.54 23.30 -6.11
CA THR A 6 1.77 22.69 -5.59
C THR A 6 1.55 21.73 -4.41
N GLY A 7 0.29 21.51 -4.02
CA GLY A 7 -0.07 20.60 -2.95
C GLY A 7 0.26 19.15 -3.31
N MET A 8 0.65 18.36 -2.32
CA MET A 8 0.85 16.93 -2.49
C MET A 8 0.20 16.14 -1.36
N VAL A 9 -0.24 14.94 -1.70
CA VAL A 9 -0.97 14.06 -0.79
C VAL A 9 -0.27 12.73 -0.74
N MET A 10 0.04 12.26 0.46
CA MET A 10 0.38 10.87 0.72
C MET A 10 -0.84 10.20 1.36
N ALA A 11 -1.30 9.11 0.77
CA ALA A 11 -2.46 8.36 1.24
C ALA A 11 -2.16 6.86 1.18
N GLY A 12 -2.85 6.06 1.98
CA GLY A 12 -2.73 4.61 1.88
C GLY A 12 -3.81 3.87 2.66
N GLU A 13 -4.03 2.63 2.27
CA GLU A 13 -5.04 1.71 2.77
C GLU A 13 -4.41 0.33 3.03
N MET A 14 -4.95 -0.41 3.99
CA MET A 14 -4.52 -1.77 4.31
C MET A 14 -5.72 -2.64 4.64
N MET A 15 -5.95 -3.67 3.82
CA MET A 15 -7.01 -4.65 4.04
C MET A 15 -6.44 -5.96 4.56
N VAL A 16 -7.16 -6.56 5.51
CA VAL A 16 -6.91 -7.90 6.02
C VAL A 16 -8.15 -8.76 5.75
N PHE A 17 -7.96 -9.87 5.05
CA PHE A 17 -9.03 -10.75 4.58
C PHE A 17 -9.41 -11.80 5.64
N GLY A 18 -9.98 -11.32 6.75
CA GLY A 18 -10.50 -12.12 7.85
C GLY A 18 -9.82 -11.84 9.19
N ARG A 19 -10.45 -12.26 10.30
CA ARG A 19 -9.85 -12.22 11.64
C ARG A 19 -8.90 -13.40 11.86
N LEU A 20 -7.76 -13.40 11.15
CA LEU A 20 -6.83 -14.53 11.09
C LEU A 20 -6.31 -15.00 12.46
N ALA A 21 -6.07 -14.06 13.40
CA ALA A 21 -5.65 -14.39 14.77
C ALA A 21 -6.72 -15.17 15.57
N ARG A 22 -7.97 -15.16 15.10
CA ARG A 22 -9.10 -15.93 15.64
C ARG A 22 -9.51 -17.09 14.74
N GLY A 23 -8.69 -17.44 13.75
CA GLY A 23 -8.95 -18.52 12.80
C GLY A 23 -10.01 -18.22 11.74
N GLU A 24 -10.52 -16.98 11.66
CA GLU A 24 -11.46 -16.61 10.61
C GLU A 24 -10.70 -16.24 9.33
N VAL A 25 -11.09 -16.89 8.23
CA VAL A 25 -10.62 -16.59 6.87
C VAL A 25 -11.79 -16.04 6.07
N PHE A 26 -11.58 -14.97 5.32
CA PHE A 26 -12.63 -14.38 4.50
C PHE A 26 -12.87 -15.23 3.24
N THR A 27 -13.92 -16.07 3.29
CA THR A 27 -14.23 -17.03 2.22
C THR A 27 -15.24 -16.49 1.20
N THR A 28 -16.25 -15.75 1.66
CA THR A 28 -17.34 -15.23 0.84
C THR A 28 -17.81 -13.87 1.35
N GLY A 29 -18.46 -13.10 0.48
CA GLY A 29 -18.94 -11.75 0.76
C GLY A 29 -18.50 -10.77 -0.32
N LEU A 30 -18.51 -9.48 0.01
CA LEU A 30 -18.03 -8.41 -0.85
C LEU A 30 -16.94 -7.62 -0.13
N ALA A 31 -15.74 -7.56 -0.70
CA ALA A 31 -14.72 -6.59 -0.34
C ALA A 31 -14.42 -5.71 -1.56
N ARG A 32 -14.57 -4.40 -1.39
CA ARG A 32 -14.35 -3.42 -2.44
C ARG A 32 -13.50 -2.28 -1.92
N ASP A 33 -12.42 -1.99 -2.65
CA ASP A 33 -11.59 -0.80 -2.46
C ASP A 33 -11.49 -0.07 -3.80
N ALA A 34 -11.70 1.24 -3.79
CA ALA A 34 -11.77 2.04 -5.01
C ALA A 34 -11.05 3.37 -4.80
N TRP A 35 -10.14 3.66 -5.71
CA TRP A 35 -9.32 4.86 -5.72
C TRP A 35 -9.66 5.69 -6.95
N ASP A 36 -10.08 6.93 -6.71
CA ASP A 36 -10.17 7.98 -7.72
C ASP A 36 -9.15 9.07 -7.40
N VAL A 37 -8.15 9.24 -8.26
CA VAL A 37 -7.04 10.16 -8.01
C VAL A 37 -6.94 11.24 -9.08
N SER A 38 -6.86 12.49 -8.65
CA SER A 38 -6.82 13.65 -9.54
C SER A 38 -5.82 14.71 -9.09
N ILE A 39 -5.30 15.47 -10.06
CA ILE A 39 -4.55 16.72 -9.85
C ILE A 39 -5.27 17.84 -10.59
N ASP A 40 -5.56 18.95 -9.92
CA ASP A 40 -6.26 20.12 -10.50
C ASP A 40 -7.58 19.73 -11.20
N GLY A 41 -8.33 18.83 -10.56
CA GLY A 41 -9.60 18.29 -11.07
C GLY A 41 -9.48 17.31 -12.24
N ARG A 42 -8.27 17.04 -12.75
CA ARG A 42 -8.03 16.08 -13.84
C ARG A 42 -7.69 14.70 -13.27
N PRO A 43 -8.42 13.63 -13.65
CA PRO A 43 -8.10 12.27 -13.22
C PRO A 43 -6.72 11.83 -13.75
N ILE A 44 -5.90 11.23 -12.89
CA ILE A 44 -4.56 10.73 -13.23
C ILE A 44 -4.38 9.24 -12.97
N TRP A 45 -5.15 8.67 -12.05
CA TRP A 45 -5.08 7.25 -11.73
C TRP A 45 -6.38 6.77 -11.09
N ARG A 46 -6.75 5.54 -11.42
CA ARG A 46 -7.88 4.82 -10.83
C ARG A 46 -7.50 3.38 -10.57
N ASP A 47 -8.00 2.84 -9.48
CA ASP A 47 -7.89 1.43 -9.13
C ASP A 47 -9.19 0.98 -8.46
N ALA A 48 -9.57 -0.26 -8.68
CA ALA A 48 -10.80 -0.82 -8.17
C ALA A 48 -10.60 -2.32 -7.89
N LEU A 49 -10.30 -2.64 -6.63
CA LEU A 49 -10.36 -4.01 -6.15
C LEU A 49 -11.83 -4.37 -5.89
N HIS A 50 -12.30 -5.45 -6.50
CA HIS A 50 -13.63 -6.01 -6.27
C HIS A 50 -13.50 -7.52 -6.06
N LEU A 51 -13.71 -7.97 -4.82
CA LEU A 51 -13.70 -9.38 -4.45
C LEU A 51 -15.11 -9.79 -4.05
N GLU A 52 -15.70 -10.70 -4.81
CA GLU A 52 -17.06 -11.19 -4.58
C GLU A 52 -17.18 -12.67 -4.95
N GLY A 53 -18.11 -13.39 -4.32
CA GLY A 53 -18.33 -14.81 -4.54
C GLY A 53 -17.38 -15.67 -3.71
N ASP A 54 -16.66 -16.59 -4.36
CA ASP A 54 -15.64 -17.43 -3.73
C ASP A 54 -14.31 -16.65 -3.60
N VAL A 55 -14.28 -15.78 -2.59
CA VAL A 55 -13.15 -14.87 -2.35
C VAL A 55 -11.89 -15.64 -2.00
N LEU A 56 -11.99 -16.74 -1.24
CA LEU A 56 -10.79 -17.52 -0.87
C LEU A 56 -10.09 -18.08 -2.11
N ARG A 57 -10.83 -18.65 -3.07
CA ARG A 57 -10.25 -19.12 -4.33
C ARG A 57 -9.60 -18.01 -5.14
N ILE A 58 -10.15 -16.79 -5.12
CA ILE A 58 -9.52 -15.62 -5.75
C ILE A 58 -8.21 -15.27 -5.03
N LEU A 59 -8.23 -15.22 -3.70
CA LEU A 59 -7.03 -14.90 -2.90
C LEU A 59 -5.91 -15.95 -3.07
N ASP A 60 -6.25 -17.22 -3.28
CA ASP A 60 -5.28 -18.30 -3.47
C ASP A 60 -4.74 -18.41 -4.91
N HIS A 61 -5.30 -17.66 -5.86
CA HIS A 61 -4.81 -17.68 -7.24
C HIS A 61 -3.48 -16.93 -7.38
N ALA A 62 -2.49 -17.55 -8.02
CA ALA A 62 -1.13 -17.00 -8.17
C ALA A 62 -1.07 -15.65 -8.91
N ALA A 63 -1.96 -15.44 -9.89
CA ALA A 63 -2.06 -14.15 -10.60
C ALA A 63 -2.82 -13.06 -9.82
N ALA A 64 -3.36 -13.38 -8.64
CA ALA A 64 -4.07 -12.45 -7.78
C ALA A 64 -3.26 -12.16 -6.51
N PHE A 65 -3.57 -12.83 -5.40
CA PHE A 65 -2.90 -12.60 -4.12
C PHE A 65 -1.88 -13.70 -3.78
N ASP A 66 -1.80 -14.79 -4.55
CA ASP A 66 -0.90 -15.93 -4.32
C ASP A 66 -0.92 -16.42 -2.86
N GLY A 67 -2.12 -16.51 -2.29
CA GLY A 67 -2.34 -16.93 -0.91
C GLY A 67 -2.09 -15.86 0.14
N ALA A 68 -1.78 -14.61 -0.23
CA ALA A 68 -1.74 -13.50 0.72
C ALA A 68 -3.12 -13.28 1.37
N ARG A 69 -3.09 -12.80 2.61
CA ARG A 69 -4.27 -12.52 3.45
C ARG A 69 -4.33 -11.08 3.95
N ALA A 70 -3.32 -10.29 3.61
CA ALA A 70 -3.34 -8.86 3.74
C ALA A 70 -2.72 -8.22 2.50
N ALA A 71 -3.24 -7.05 2.14
CA ALA A 71 -2.66 -6.21 1.13
C ALA A 71 -2.75 -4.74 1.54
N ALA A 72 -1.82 -3.94 1.06
CA ALA A 72 -1.85 -2.50 1.23
C ALA A 72 -1.45 -1.78 -0.05
N THR A 73 -2.03 -0.61 -0.24
CA THR A 73 -1.70 0.33 -1.31
C THR A 73 -1.36 1.66 -0.66
N ALA A 74 -0.22 2.25 -1.00
CA ALA A 74 0.12 3.63 -0.67
C ALA A 74 0.40 4.41 -1.94
N ILE A 75 0.07 5.70 -1.91
CA ILE A 75 0.32 6.62 -3.00
C ILE A 75 0.93 7.93 -2.51
N LEU A 76 1.79 8.52 -3.34
CA LEU A 76 2.18 9.93 -3.27
C LEU A 76 1.69 10.61 -4.54
N VAL A 77 0.90 11.67 -4.39
CA VAL A 77 0.20 12.35 -5.49
C VAL A 77 0.57 13.82 -5.51
N GLY A 78 0.85 14.35 -6.70
CA GLY A 78 1.14 15.75 -6.94
C GLY A 78 2.07 15.95 -8.13
N HIS A 79 2.20 17.18 -8.62
CA HIS A 79 3.10 17.48 -9.74
C HIS A 79 4.55 17.12 -9.38
N GLY A 80 5.22 16.30 -10.21
CA GLY A 80 6.59 15.83 -9.96
C GLY A 80 6.69 14.71 -8.92
N ALA A 81 5.58 14.11 -8.50
CA ALA A 81 5.61 12.99 -7.55
C ALA A 81 6.41 11.79 -8.11
N GLU A 82 6.35 11.56 -9.42
CA GLU A 82 7.04 10.48 -10.11
C GLU A 82 8.56 10.46 -9.87
N ASP A 83 9.17 11.63 -9.63
CA ASP A 83 10.60 11.77 -9.35
C ASP A 83 10.99 11.15 -8.00
N GLN A 84 10.01 10.78 -7.16
CA GLN A 84 10.24 10.12 -5.88
C GLN A 84 10.24 8.59 -5.97
N LEU A 85 10.14 8.00 -7.17
CA LEU A 85 10.14 6.54 -7.35
C LEU A 85 11.38 5.87 -6.75
N ASP A 86 12.58 6.42 -7.02
CA ASP A 86 13.81 5.83 -6.51
C ASP A 86 13.92 5.94 -4.99
N ASN A 87 13.45 7.06 -4.41
CA ASN A 87 13.32 7.18 -2.97
C ASN A 87 12.37 6.13 -2.38
N ALA A 88 11.23 5.86 -3.04
CA ALA A 88 10.29 4.84 -2.60
C ALA A 88 10.92 3.45 -2.62
N ARG A 89 11.66 3.11 -3.68
CA ARG A 89 12.37 1.83 -3.85
C ARG A 89 13.50 1.67 -2.82
N VAL A 90 14.30 2.70 -2.61
CA VAL A 90 15.35 2.69 -1.58
C VAL A 90 14.75 2.43 -0.20
N CYS A 91 13.67 3.12 0.16
CA CYS A 91 12.97 2.87 1.42
C CYS A 91 12.46 1.42 1.51
N LEU A 92 11.91 0.85 0.43
CA LEU A 92 11.47 -0.55 0.41
C LEU A 92 12.65 -1.51 0.67
N THR A 93 13.77 -1.33 -0.03
CA THR A 93 14.98 -2.14 0.19
C THR A 93 15.44 -2.05 1.65
N GLN A 94 15.45 -0.86 2.24
CA GLN A 94 15.89 -0.65 3.62
C GLN A 94 14.97 -1.33 4.65
N VAL A 95 13.65 -1.28 4.47
CA VAL A 95 12.71 -1.87 5.45
C VAL A 95 12.54 -3.38 5.29
N CYS A 96 12.90 -3.91 4.13
CA CYS A 96 12.88 -5.35 3.86
C CYS A 96 14.24 -6.03 4.13
N ASP A 97 15.29 -5.25 4.44
CA ASP A 97 16.60 -5.80 4.76
C ASP A 97 16.53 -6.77 5.95
N GLY A 98 17.12 -7.95 5.79
CA GLY A 98 17.09 -9.03 6.78
C GLY A 98 15.76 -9.76 6.96
N LEU A 99 14.73 -9.47 6.14
CA LEU A 99 13.52 -10.30 6.09
C LEU A 99 13.71 -11.45 5.08
N ASP A 100 13.03 -12.57 5.31
CA ASP A 100 12.91 -13.61 4.28
C ASP A 100 12.27 -13.03 3.02
N ASP A 101 12.79 -13.37 1.83
CA ASP A 101 12.35 -12.82 0.52
C ASP A 101 10.84 -12.99 0.25
N VAL A 102 10.17 -13.92 0.95
CA VAL A 102 8.74 -14.23 0.81
C VAL A 102 7.88 -13.69 1.97
N ALA A 103 8.46 -12.98 2.93
CA ALA A 103 7.74 -12.51 4.12
C ALA A 103 6.71 -11.44 3.79
N VAL A 104 7.07 -10.48 2.93
CA VAL A 104 6.20 -9.42 2.41
C VAL A 104 6.62 -9.14 0.96
N LEU A 105 5.71 -9.35 0.02
CA LEU A 105 5.91 -8.90 -1.36
C LEU A 105 5.59 -7.41 -1.42
N CYS A 106 6.52 -6.60 -1.91
CA CYS A 106 6.29 -5.17 -2.06
C CYS A 106 7.03 -4.59 -3.27
N ALA A 107 6.42 -3.61 -3.93
CA ALA A 107 7.02 -2.95 -5.07
C ALA A 107 6.47 -1.53 -5.24
N ALA A 108 7.29 -0.66 -5.84
CA ALA A 108 6.93 0.71 -6.18
C ALA A 108 7.00 0.93 -7.70
N THR A 109 6.00 1.62 -8.23
CA THR A 109 5.93 2.10 -9.61
C THR A 109 5.51 3.57 -9.64
N ALA A 110 5.74 4.26 -10.75
CA ALA A 110 5.32 5.64 -10.92
C ALA A 110 4.72 5.89 -12.30
N MET A 111 3.82 6.85 -12.34
CA MET A 111 3.28 7.49 -13.53
C MET A 111 3.29 9.00 -13.29
N LYS A 112 3.08 9.81 -14.33
CA LYS A 112 3.06 11.26 -14.18
C LYS A 112 2.10 11.69 -13.07
N GLY A 113 2.64 12.39 -12.07
CA GLY A 113 1.89 12.92 -10.94
C GLY A 113 1.59 11.92 -9.81
N ILE A 114 2.09 10.68 -9.87
CA ILE A 114 1.82 9.66 -8.84
C ILE A 114 2.93 8.61 -8.69
N VAL A 115 3.30 8.31 -7.45
CA VAL A 115 4.01 7.07 -7.07
C VAL A 115 3.02 6.15 -6.38
N ILE A 116 3.02 4.87 -6.76
CA ILE A 116 2.15 3.83 -6.20
C ILE A 116 3.04 2.73 -5.62
N VAL A 117 2.76 2.34 -4.38
CA VAL A 117 3.47 1.27 -3.69
C VAL A 117 2.45 0.24 -3.21
N ARG A 118 2.67 -1.03 -3.56
CA ARG A 118 1.81 -2.14 -3.16
C ARG A 118 2.56 -3.12 -2.28
N PHE A 119 1.82 -3.72 -1.35
CA PHE A 119 2.30 -4.71 -0.39
C PHE A 119 1.33 -5.87 -0.33
N MET A 120 1.83 -7.10 -0.20
CA MET A 120 1.05 -8.31 0.06
C MET A 120 1.79 -9.24 1.02
N ALA A 121 1.06 -9.87 1.94
CA ALA A 121 1.63 -10.89 2.82
C ALA A 121 0.57 -11.90 3.28
N ARG A 122 1.03 -13.11 3.61
CA ARG A 122 0.20 -14.12 4.29
C ARG A 122 -0.04 -13.74 5.77
N ASP A 123 0.91 -13.03 6.39
CA ASP A 123 0.84 -12.54 7.76
C ASP A 123 0.59 -11.01 7.77
N PRO A 124 -0.59 -10.56 8.23
CA PRO A 124 -0.92 -9.13 8.31
C PRO A 124 0.01 -8.33 9.21
N MET A 125 0.57 -8.93 10.26
CA MET A 125 1.44 -8.22 11.19
C MET A 125 2.80 -7.91 10.54
N LYS A 126 3.34 -8.85 9.74
CA LYS A 126 4.54 -8.60 8.94
C LYS A 126 4.33 -7.46 7.94
N LEU A 127 3.21 -7.51 7.21
CA LEU A 127 2.84 -6.43 6.29
C LEU A 127 2.69 -5.09 7.02
N ARG A 128 2.02 -5.07 8.16
CA ARG A 128 1.82 -3.85 8.97
C ARG A 128 3.14 -3.22 9.39
N ARG A 129 4.10 -4.02 9.84
CA ARG A 129 5.45 -3.56 10.22
C ARG A 129 6.21 -2.95 9.04
N VAL A 130 6.28 -3.67 7.91
CA VAL A 130 6.97 -3.21 6.69
C VAL A 130 6.33 -1.93 6.15
N TYR A 131 5.00 -1.93 5.99
CA TYR A 131 4.25 -0.77 5.53
C TYR A 131 4.46 0.44 6.45
N GLY A 132 4.36 0.26 7.77
CA GLY A 132 4.54 1.34 8.74
C GLY A 132 5.96 1.89 8.77
N ALA A 133 6.97 1.02 8.67
CA ALA A 133 8.38 1.43 8.55
C ALA A 133 8.61 2.23 7.25
N TRP A 134 8.12 1.71 6.12
CA TRP A 134 8.24 2.38 4.83
C TRP A 134 7.53 3.73 4.85
N TRP A 135 6.32 3.82 5.41
CA TRP A 135 5.55 5.05 5.53
C TRP A 135 6.32 6.14 6.26
N LYS A 136 6.96 5.79 7.39
CA LYS A 136 7.79 6.71 8.19
C LYS A 136 9.01 7.19 7.42
N GLN A 137 9.74 6.28 6.78
CA GLN A 137 10.95 6.62 6.01
C GLN A 137 10.61 7.46 4.78
N PHE A 138 9.60 7.07 4.02
CA PHE A 138 9.28 7.72 2.75
C PHE A 138 8.74 9.14 2.94
N ARG A 139 7.86 9.36 3.92
CA ARG A 139 7.40 10.71 4.26
C ARG A 139 8.52 11.59 4.84
N HIS A 140 9.50 10.98 5.53
CA HIS A 140 10.68 11.69 6.01
C HIS A 140 11.53 12.14 4.82
N LYS A 141 11.88 11.23 3.91
CA LYS A 141 12.68 11.55 2.72
C LYS A 141 12.04 12.57 1.79
N THR A 142 10.72 12.51 1.62
CA THR A 142 10.01 13.37 0.64
C THR A 142 9.58 14.71 1.21
N ARG A 143 9.39 14.83 2.54
CA ARG A 143 8.80 16.03 3.17
C ARG A 143 9.50 16.51 4.43
N GLY A 144 10.60 15.88 4.86
CA GLY A 144 11.32 16.23 6.08
C GLY A 144 10.52 16.03 7.37
N LEU A 145 9.41 15.28 7.31
CA LEU A 145 8.58 15.01 8.48
C LEU A 145 9.31 14.07 9.46
N PRO A 146 8.98 14.09 10.77
CA PRO A 146 9.58 13.16 11.72
C PRO A 146 9.42 11.70 11.29
N GLU A 147 10.47 10.89 11.44
CA GLU A 147 10.45 9.45 11.10
C GLU A 147 9.75 8.59 12.17
N ARG A 148 8.57 9.02 12.63
CA ARG A 148 7.77 8.33 13.65
C ARG A 148 6.28 8.50 13.42
N LEU A 149 5.48 7.44 13.50
CA LEU A 149 4.03 7.61 13.37
C LEU A 149 3.45 8.38 14.57
N PRO A 150 2.26 9.00 14.44
CA PRO A 150 1.50 9.42 15.61
C PRO A 150 1.35 8.23 16.58
N ARG A 151 1.37 8.47 17.89
CA ARG A 151 1.36 7.39 18.90
C ARG A 151 0.22 6.37 18.71
N LEU A 152 -0.95 6.83 18.27
CA LEU A 152 -2.12 5.98 18.00
C LEU A 152 -1.88 4.97 16.86
N TRP A 153 -0.92 5.25 15.98
CA TRP A 153 -0.62 4.47 14.78
C TRP A 153 0.72 3.73 14.90
N GLU A 154 1.38 3.80 16.05
CA GLU A 154 2.63 3.10 16.32
C GLU A 154 2.38 1.58 16.42
N ILE A 155 3.34 0.79 15.93
CA ILE A 155 3.25 -0.67 15.74
C ILE A 155 4.41 -1.34 16.48
#